data_AF-A0A7Y1TT21-F1
#
_entry.id   AF-A0A7Y1TT21-F1
#
_cell.length_a   1.000
_cell.length_b   1.000
_cell.length_c   1.000
_cell.angle_alpha   90.00
_cell.angle_beta   90.00
_cell.angle_gamma   90.00
#
_symmetry.space_group_name_H-M   'P 1'
#
loop_
_entity.id
_entity.type
_entity.pdbx_description
1 polymer ?
#
loop_
_entity_poly.entity_id
_entity_poly.type
_entity_poly.pdbx_seq_one_letter_code
_entity_poly.pdbx_strand_id
1 'polypeptide(L)'
;MKHKFLTPALVVLALLVLAGIGWATGFGGVGDGVSTEALTTSTTTSSTTTSTTTSTTTTTTTTTTTTIPIRLVGVPNRPDPDPEPPSPGVDIEFSGEGLAIAVAGGTGVYRTAGGDLEVTAHEGLPFPVLGLDGDWLRVLDMCNDEAFIRADEARIVAAGERQTPGVGFDFSEAVIVVDPGHGGPNIGAVGRSIGLVEKELNLDIARRIRDLLLDPHIVDWATGAIYTGDEIPAARLVVLTRTEGPEGADIEAGLSYRATLANATGADIFVSIHNNAGHEVTLESPGSDVFYQSQYTSSRRLASILVEEFGRSFAEFDASWVGGSQAGAKSRLSPRDEGQYYGVLRRTEMPAVIAEGAYLSNPSEETLLATPQFRQAYAEAVYRAIVRFLTTNDAGMGASFDPEVWQGSAGSGAPRDTCTIPEQPDS
;
A
#
# COMPACT_ATOMS: atom_id res chain seq x y z
N MET A 1 -44.59 -34.24 -22.82
CA MET A 1 -43.84 -35.02 -21.81
C MET A 1 -42.46 -34.38 -21.67
N LYS A 2 -42.05 -34.09 -20.44
CA LYS A 2 -40.87 -33.28 -20.09
C LYS A 2 -39.57 -34.08 -20.30
N HIS A 3 -38.57 -33.52 -20.99
CA HIS A 3 -37.19 -34.00 -20.89
C HIS A 3 -36.49 -33.25 -19.75
N LYS A 4 -36.06 -34.01 -18.72
CA LYS A 4 -35.14 -33.56 -17.68
C LYS A 4 -33.71 -33.89 -18.14
N PHE A 5 -32.83 -32.90 -18.17
CA PHE A 5 -31.38 -33.13 -18.09
C PHE A 5 -31.00 -33.08 -16.60
N LEU A 6 -30.37 -34.14 -16.09
CA LEU A 6 -29.59 -34.13 -14.86
C LEU A 6 -28.11 -33.99 -15.25
N THR A 7 -27.43 -33.02 -14.65
CA THR A 7 -25.97 -32.87 -14.63
C THR A 7 -25.33 -33.91 -13.69
N PRO A 8 -24.15 -34.48 -14.00
CA PRO A 8 -23.36 -35.21 -13.01
C PRO A 8 -22.47 -34.24 -12.22
N ALA A 9 -22.48 -34.41 -10.90
CA ALA A 9 -21.61 -33.71 -9.96
C ALA A 9 -20.15 -34.20 -10.10
N LEU A 10 -19.21 -33.26 -10.12
CA LEU A 10 -17.77 -33.54 -9.97
C LEU A 10 -17.45 -33.54 -8.47
N VAL A 11 -16.93 -34.64 -7.95
CA VAL A 11 -16.30 -34.69 -6.62
C VAL A 11 -14.80 -34.76 -6.86
N VAL A 12 -14.06 -33.74 -6.42
CA VAL A 12 -12.59 -33.74 -6.41
C VAL A 12 -12.14 -33.97 -4.97
N LEU A 13 -11.45 -35.08 -4.73
CA LEU A 13 -10.78 -35.37 -3.47
C LEU A 13 -9.27 -35.20 -3.69
N ALA A 14 -8.67 -34.17 -3.09
CA ALA A 14 -7.22 -34.00 -3.06
C ALA A 14 -6.68 -34.51 -1.73
N LEU A 15 -5.84 -35.55 -1.77
CA LEU A 15 -5.08 -36.08 -0.64
C LEU A 15 -3.70 -35.41 -0.63
N LEU A 16 -3.45 -34.57 0.37
CA LEU A 16 -2.13 -34.01 0.67
C LEU A 16 -1.35 -35.01 1.55
N VAL A 17 -0.24 -35.54 1.04
CA VAL A 17 0.76 -36.26 1.84
C VAL A 17 1.89 -35.28 2.14
N LEU A 18 1.94 -34.78 3.38
CA LEU A 18 3.07 -34.04 3.93
C LEU A 18 4.06 -35.04 4.54
N ALA A 19 5.22 -35.22 3.92
CA ALA A 19 6.38 -35.83 4.56
C ALA A 19 7.25 -34.71 5.15
N GLY A 20 7.42 -34.72 6.46
CA GLY A 20 8.19 -33.74 7.21
C GLY A 20 9.69 -33.87 7.00
N ILE A 21 10.37 -32.72 7.04
CA ILE A 21 11.83 -32.64 7.19
C ILE A 21 12.10 -31.56 8.24
N GLY A 22 12.67 -32.00 9.36
CA GLY A 22 13.13 -31.14 10.44
C GLY A 22 14.47 -30.49 10.11
N TRP A 23 14.70 -29.30 10.66
CA TRP A 23 15.96 -28.58 10.53
C TRP A 23 16.84 -28.84 11.76
N ALA A 24 17.98 -29.46 11.52
CA ALA A 24 19.14 -29.43 12.40
C ALA A 24 20.17 -28.44 11.82
N THR A 25 20.88 -27.79 12.73
CA THR A 25 21.88 -26.74 12.51
C THR A 25 23.13 -27.24 11.76
N GLY A 26 23.75 -26.36 10.95
CA GLY A 26 25.12 -26.58 10.45
C GLY A 26 25.49 -25.74 9.23
N PHE A 27 26.34 -24.74 9.42
CA PHE A 27 27.07 -24.04 8.36
C PHE A 27 28.02 -25.00 7.64
N GLY A 28 28.04 -24.94 6.30
CA GLY A 28 29.05 -25.57 5.46
C GLY A 28 28.72 -25.38 3.98
N GLY A 29 29.48 -24.56 3.28
CA GLY A 29 29.27 -24.26 1.86
C GLY A 29 29.55 -25.45 0.94
N VAL A 30 28.96 -25.37 -0.26
CA VAL A 30 29.44 -25.75 -1.62
C VAL A 30 28.23 -26.17 -2.48
N GLY A 31 28.16 -25.63 -3.71
CA GLY A 31 27.69 -26.40 -4.87
C GLY A 31 26.57 -25.77 -5.70
N ASP A 32 26.95 -25.18 -6.83
CA ASP A 32 26.05 -24.91 -7.96
C ASP A 32 25.39 -26.22 -8.43
N GLY A 33 24.06 -26.27 -8.36
CA GLY A 33 23.28 -27.42 -8.79
C GLY A 33 21.80 -27.27 -8.49
N VAL A 34 21.13 -26.28 -9.08
CA VAL A 34 19.67 -26.20 -9.03
C VAL A 34 19.11 -27.25 -9.99
N SER A 35 18.48 -28.29 -9.44
CA SER A 35 17.66 -29.22 -10.20
C SER A 35 16.34 -28.56 -10.57
N THR A 36 15.99 -28.55 -11.86
CA THR A 36 14.70 -28.05 -12.35
C THR A 36 13.70 -29.21 -12.34
N GLU A 37 12.88 -29.33 -11.31
CA GLU A 37 11.74 -30.25 -11.36
C GLU A 37 10.55 -29.57 -12.03
N ALA A 38 10.08 -30.13 -13.14
CA ALA A 38 8.85 -29.68 -13.81
C ALA A 38 7.63 -30.29 -13.08
N LEU A 39 6.64 -29.46 -12.76
CA LEU A 39 5.39 -29.97 -12.19
C LEU A 39 4.63 -30.73 -13.28
N THR A 40 4.45 -32.03 -13.06
CA THR A 40 3.73 -32.90 -14.00
C THR A 40 2.40 -33.30 -13.37
N THR A 41 1.31 -32.97 -14.04
CA THR A 41 -0.02 -33.46 -13.66
C THR A 41 -0.58 -34.31 -14.79
N SER A 42 -1.10 -35.48 -14.43
CA SER A 42 -1.72 -36.41 -15.37
C SER A 42 -3.18 -36.58 -15.01
N THR A 43 -4.06 -36.41 -15.98
CA THR A 43 -5.49 -36.64 -15.82
C THR A 43 -5.90 -37.78 -16.74
N THR A 44 -6.46 -38.84 -16.14
CA THR A 44 -6.90 -40.03 -16.87
C THR A 44 -8.41 -40.06 -16.91
N THR A 45 -8.99 -40.12 -18.11
CA THR A 45 -10.42 -40.29 -18.30
C THR A 45 -10.69 -41.62 -19.01
N SER A 46 -11.62 -42.40 -18.46
CA SER A 46 -12.04 -43.67 -19.05
C SER A 46 -13.50 -43.58 -19.46
N SER A 47 -13.80 -43.99 -20.69
CA SER A 47 -15.16 -44.12 -21.19
C SER A 47 -15.40 -45.54 -21.67
N THR A 48 -16.50 -46.13 -21.21
CA THR A 48 -16.91 -47.49 -21.59
C THR A 48 -18.13 -47.39 -22.49
N THR A 49 -18.09 -48.08 -23.62
CA THR A 49 -19.24 -48.15 -24.54
C THR A 49 -19.61 -49.61 -24.76
N THR A 50 -20.89 -49.93 -24.58
CA THR A 50 -21.42 -51.30 -24.71
C THR A 50 -22.34 -51.36 -25.92
N SER A 51 -22.00 -52.19 -26.91
CA SER A 51 -22.88 -52.49 -28.04
C SER A 51 -23.79 -53.67 -27.72
N THR A 52 -25.08 -53.57 -28.04
CA THR A 52 -26.10 -54.59 -27.72
C THR A 52 -26.20 -55.73 -28.73
N THR A 53 -25.43 -55.70 -29.83
CA THR A 53 -25.55 -56.70 -30.91
C THR A 53 -24.52 -57.82 -30.86
N THR A 54 -23.41 -57.60 -30.15
CA THR A 54 -22.39 -58.61 -29.85
C THR A 54 -21.96 -58.34 -28.41
N SER A 55 -22.10 -59.33 -27.53
CA SER A 55 -21.85 -59.23 -26.09
C SER A 55 -20.37 -58.99 -25.77
N THR A 56 -19.86 -57.83 -26.16
CA THR A 56 -18.47 -57.42 -26.01
C THR A 56 -18.46 -55.96 -25.59
N THR A 57 -17.87 -55.71 -24.42
CA THR A 57 -17.71 -54.38 -23.86
C THR A 57 -16.31 -53.89 -24.16
N THR A 58 -16.18 -52.68 -24.68
CA THR A 58 -14.86 -52.07 -24.92
C THR A 58 -14.73 -50.81 -24.08
N THR A 59 -13.71 -50.79 -23.23
CA THR A 59 -13.35 -49.62 -22.42
C THR A 59 -12.15 -48.96 -23.08
N THR A 60 -12.26 -47.68 -23.38
CA THR A 60 -11.12 -46.88 -23.87
C THR A 60 -10.71 -45.91 -22.78
N THR A 61 -9.43 -45.95 -22.41
CA THR A 61 -8.85 -45.04 -21.43
C THR A 61 -7.88 -44.12 -22.14
N THR A 62 -8.05 -42.81 -21.96
CA THR A 62 -7.13 -41.80 -22.48
C THR A 62 -6.52 -41.07 -21.29
N THR A 63 -5.20 -41.06 -21.22
CA THR A 63 -4.44 -40.30 -20.23
C THR A 63 -3.78 -39.12 -20.92
N THR A 64 -4.08 -37.92 -20.45
CA THR A 64 -3.39 -36.71 -20.90
C THR A 64 -2.45 -36.26 -19.78
N THR A 65 -1.17 -36.19 -20.09
CA THR A 65 -0.13 -35.68 -19.18
C THR A 65 0.29 -34.29 -19.64
N THR A 66 0.06 -33.29 -18.79
CA THR A 66 0.51 -31.93 -19.02
C THR A 66 1.74 -31.69 -18.17
N THR A 67 2.85 -31.34 -18.82
CA THR A 67 4.10 -30.96 -18.14
C THR A 67 4.23 -29.44 -18.25
N ILE A 68 4.16 -28.74 -17.12
CA ILE A 68 4.42 -27.30 -17.09
C ILE A 68 5.91 -27.13 -16.75
N PRO A 69 6.74 -26.60 -17.67
CA PRO A 69 8.12 -26.32 -17.35
C PRO A 69 8.16 -25.16 -16.35
N ILE A 70 8.60 -25.44 -15.12
CA ILE A 70 8.96 -24.37 -14.19
C ILE A 70 10.30 -23.82 -14.68
N ARG A 71 10.27 -22.70 -15.40
CA ARG A 71 11.45 -21.83 -15.43
C ARG A 71 11.51 -21.16 -14.06
N LEU A 72 12.39 -21.65 -13.20
CA LEU A 72 13.01 -20.78 -12.22
C LEU A 72 13.78 -19.75 -13.05
N VAL A 73 13.10 -18.66 -13.40
CA VAL A 73 13.79 -17.44 -13.79
C VAL A 73 14.57 -17.09 -12.54
N GLY A 74 15.90 -17.26 -12.60
CA GLY A 74 16.76 -16.81 -11.53
C GLY A 74 16.34 -15.39 -11.19
N VAL A 75 16.08 -15.15 -9.90
CA VAL A 75 15.91 -13.80 -9.38
C VAL A 75 16.98 -12.97 -10.06
N PRO A 76 16.63 -11.92 -10.83
CA PRO A 76 17.64 -11.03 -11.39
C PRO A 76 18.58 -10.68 -10.23
N ASN A 77 19.89 -10.73 -10.46
CA ASN A 77 20.81 -10.18 -9.47
C ASN A 77 20.22 -8.85 -9.02
N ARG A 78 19.97 -8.73 -7.71
CA ARG A 78 19.59 -7.48 -7.08
C ARG A 78 20.46 -6.40 -7.75
N PRO A 79 19.89 -5.28 -8.21
CA PRO A 79 20.70 -4.11 -8.54
C PRO A 79 21.75 -3.94 -7.44
N ASP A 80 22.96 -3.51 -7.79
CA ASP A 80 23.99 -3.22 -6.78
C ASP A 80 23.32 -2.54 -5.58
N PRO A 81 23.65 -2.93 -4.34
CA PRO A 81 23.12 -2.24 -3.17
C PRO A 81 23.29 -0.74 -3.41
N ASP A 82 22.26 0.03 -3.03
CA ASP A 82 22.25 1.49 -3.14
C ASP A 82 23.65 2.05 -2.94
N PRO A 83 24.10 3.04 -3.73
CA PRO A 83 25.39 3.68 -3.50
C PRO A 83 25.52 3.95 -1.99
N GLU A 84 26.68 3.58 -1.41
CA GLU A 84 26.93 3.69 0.03
C GLU A 84 26.30 4.98 0.55
N PRO A 85 25.39 4.91 1.54
CA PRO A 85 24.66 6.08 1.96
C PRO A 85 25.65 7.18 2.35
N PRO A 86 25.36 8.45 2.03
CA PRO A 86 26.23 9.55 2.42
C PRO A 86 26.55 9.46 3.91
N SER A 87 27.81 9.77 4.26
CA SER A 87 28.24 9.75 5.65
C SER A 87 27.33 10.65 6.49
N PRO A 88 27.00 10.29 7.75
CA PRO A 88 26.18 11.13 8.61
C PRO A 88 26.73 12.56 8.70
N GLY A 89 25.83 13.55 8.65
CA GLY A 89 26.18 14.98 8.59
C GLY A 89 25.36 15.74 7.54
N VAL A 90 25.38 17.07 7.64
CA VAL A 90 24.79 17.95 6.62
C VAL A 90 25.83 18.16 5.52
N ASP A 91 25.55 17.68 4.30
CA ASP A 91 26.29 18.13 3.12
C ASP A 91 26.10 19.65 2.96
N ILE A 92 27.15 20.35 2.52
CA ILE A 92 27.15 21.83 2.40
C ILE A 92 26.03 22.34 1.45
N GLU A 93 25.43 21.45 0.66
CA GLU A 93 24.36 21.72 -0.31
C GLU A 93 22.93 21.45 0.21
N PHE A 94 22.73 20.97 1.45
CA PHE A 94 21.39 20.75 1.99
C PHE A 94 20.65 22.08 2.21
N SER A 95 19.56 22.29 1.47
CA SER A 95 18.76 23.52 1.47
C SER A 95 17.96 23.78 2.75
N GLY A 96 17.95 22.83 3.69
CA GLY A 96 17.12 22.85 4.89
C GLY A 96 15.76 22.16 4.72
N GLU A 97 15.47 21.59 3.54
CA GLU A 97 14.24 20.87 3.24
C GLU A 97 14.53 19.40 2.90
N GLY A 98 13.87 18.49 3.61
CA GLY A 98 14.09 17.05 3.45
C GLY A 98 13.64 16.25 4.67
N LEU A 99 14.09 15.00 4.74
CA LEU A 99 13.91 14.13 5.89
C LEU A 99 15.25 13.89 6.59
N ALA A 100 15.21 13.85 7.92
CA ALA A 100 16.21 13.21 8.75
C ALA A 100 15.71 11.82 9.11
N ILE A 101 16.47 10.78 8.81
CA ILE A 101 16.11 9.39 9.10
C ILE A 101 17.04 8.88 10.19
N ALA A 102 16.46 8.35 11.27
CA ALA A 102 17.24 7.80 12.36
C ALA A 102 18.16 6.66 11.89
N VAL A 103 19.41 6.67 12.32
CA VAL A 103 20.46 5.72 11.87
C VAL A 103 20.52 4.47 12.74
N ALA A 104 21.33 3.50 12.33
CA ALA A 104 21.56 2.27 13.09
C ALA A 104 22.07 2.55 14.51
N GLY A 105 21.47 1.90 15.50
CA GLY A 105 21.73 2.19 16.92
C GLY A 105 20.88 3.35 17.48
N GLY A 106 20.02 3.94 16.65
CA GLY A 106 19.09 5.00 17.01
C GLY A 106 19.72 6.41 16.93
N THR A 107 18.87 7.42 17.11
CA THR A 107 19.22 8.83 16.96
C THR A 107 18.70 9.64 18.13
N GLY A 108 19.54 10.47 18.75
CA GLY A 108 19.13 11.29 19.88
C GLY A 108 18.10 12.36 19.46
N VAL A 109 16.97 12.40 20.17
CA VAL A 109 15.94 13.42 20.01
C VAL A 109 15.90 14.30 21.26
N TYR A 110 15.82 15.62 21.05
CA TYR A 110 15.94 16.64 22.09
C TYR A 110 14.80 17.66 21.96
N ARG A 111 14.32 18.22 23.07
CA ARG A 111 13.29 19.27 23.05
C ARG A 111 13.84 20.66 22.72
N THR A 112 15.13 20.87 22.94
CA THR A 112 15.85 22.10 22.57
C THR A 112 17.25 21.74 22.10
N ALA A 113 17.81 22.49 21.15
CA ALA A 113 19.20 22.34 20.72
C ALA A 113 20.16 22.45 21.92
N GLY A 114 21.01 21.43 22.11
CA GLY A 114 21.95 21.36 23.24
C GLY A 114 21.32 21.12 24.62
N GLY A 115 20.03 20.77 24.67
CA GLY A 115 19.32 20.39 25.90
C GLY A 115 19.56 18.94 26.33
N ASP A 116 18.75 18.49 27.28
CA ASP A 116 18.77 17.10 27.73
C ASP A 116 18.15 16.17 26.66
N LEU A 117 18.71 14.96 26.55
CA LEU A 117 18.19 13.90 25.68
C LEU A 117 16.78 13.52 26.15
N GLU A 118 15.81 13.59 25.25
CA GLU A 118 14.44 13.14 25.50
C GLU A 118 14.36 11.62 25.34
N VAL A 119 14.85 11.13 24.19
CA VAL A 119 14.76 9.73 23.79
C VAL A 119 15.78 9.43 22.70
N THR A 120 16.26 8.19 22.65
CA THR A 120 16.96 7.67 21.46
C THR A 120 15.92 7.09 20.53
N ALA A 121 15.59 7.80 19.45
CA ALA A 121 14.62 7.35 18.47
C ALA A 121 15.08 6.07 17.76
N HIS A 122 14.13 5.17 17.53
CA HIS A 122 14.40 3.92 16.84
C HIS A 122 14.95 4.14 15.42
N GLU A 123 15.88 3.29 15.00
CA GLU A 123 16.39 3.23 13.64
C GLU A 123 15.27 3.27 12.58
N GLY A 124 15.48 4.03 11.51
CA GLY A 124 14.56 4.10 10.37
C GLY A 124 13.37 5.03 10.57
N LEU A 125 13.22 5.66 11.73
CA LEU A 125 12.17 6.64 11.99
C LEU A 125 12.44 7.94 11.22
N PRO A 126 11.52 8.38 10.32
CA PRO A 126 11.71 9.60 9.56
C PRO A 126 11.20 10.82 10.34
N PHE A 127 11.92 11.93 10.20
CA PHE A 127 11.59 13.23 10.77
C PHE A 127 11.62 14.28 9.65
N PRO A 128 10.52 14.97 9.32
CA PRO A 128 10.60 16.12 8.44
C PRO A 128 11.47 17.21 9.06
N VAL A 129 12.40 17.72 8.27
CA VAL A 129 13.25 18.85 8.66
C VAL A 129 12.47 20.16 8.49
N LEU A 130 12.42 20.95 9.55
CA LEU A 130 11.80 22.28 9.63
C LEU A 130 12.83 23.41 9.52
N GLY A 131 14.12 23.09 9.55
CA GLY A 131 15.23 24.02 9.41
C GLY A 131 16.51 23.56 10.08
N LEU A 132 17.55 24.38 9.95
CA LEU A 132 18.87 24.18 10.56
C LEU A 132 19.11 25.17 11.69
N ASP A 133 19.74 24.72 12.77
CA ASP A 133 20.23 25.53 13.88
C ASP A 133 21.67 25.11 14.23
N GLY A 134 22.64 25.64 13.48
CA GLY A 134 24.03 25.17 13.55
C GLY A 134 24.15 23.71 13.12
N ASP A 135 24.68 22.87 14.01
CA ASP A 135 24.84 21.42 13.79
C ASP A 135 23.56 20.62 14.13
N TRP A 136 22.47 21.31 14.49
CA TRP A 136 21.18 20.72 14.82
C TRP A 136 20.19 20.85 13.67
N LEU A 137 19.43 19.79 13.47
CA LEU A 137 18.24 19.78 12.65
C LEU A 137 17.05 20.07 13.56
N ARG A 138 16.31 21.13 13.25
CA ARG A 138 14.99 21.35 13.84
C ARG A 138 14.00 20.49 13.05
N VAL A 139 13.28 19.61 13.72
CA VAL A 139 12.40 18.61 13.10
C VAL A 139 11.02 18.60 13.75
N LEU A 140 10.05 17.95 13.10
CA LEU A 140 8.76 17.61 13.70
C LEU A 140 8.72 16.12 14.02
N ASP A 141 8.43 15.74 15.27
CA ASP A 141 8.23 14.34 15.63
C ASP A 141 6.81 13.84 15.29
N MET A 142 6.58 12.53 15.39
CA MET A 142 5.29 11.91 15.08
C MET A 142 4.17 12.30 16.05
N CYS A 143 4.53 12.89 17.19
CA CYS A 143 3.60 13.44 18.16
C CYS A 143 3.29 14.93 17.90
N ASN A 144 3.68 15.46 16.72
CA ASN A 144 3.52 16.85 16.31
C ASN A 144 4.28 17.85 17.19
N ASP A 145 5.27 17.41 17.95
CA ASP A 145 6.12 18.31 18.73
C ASP A 145 7.37 18.67 17.92
N GLU A 146 7.77 19.94 18.01
CA GLU A 146 9.07 20.37 17.51
C GLU A 146 10.16 19.71 18.36
N ALA A 147 11.18 19.18 17.70
CA ALA A 147 12.32 18.54 18.33
C ALA A 147 13.60 18.88 17.58
N PHE A 148 14.72 18.47 18.15
CA PHE A 148 16.06 18.69 17.62
C PHE A 148 16.79 17.36 17.54
N ILE A 149 17.49 17.14 16.44
CA ILE A 149 18.35 15.98 16.19
C ILE A 149 19.71 16.49 15.73
N ARG A 150 20.81 15.87 16.16
CA ARG A 150 22.12 16.22 15.64
C ARG A 150 22.27 15.73 14.20
N ALA A 151 22.79 16.59 13.33
CA ALA A 151 22.90 16.27 11.91
C ALA A 151 23.79 15.05 11.61
N ASP A 152 24.83 14.83 12.40
CA ASP A 152 25.74 13.68 12.30
C ASP A 152 25.19 12.40 12.95
N GLU A 153 24.00 12.46 13.55
CA GLU A 153 23.28 11.32 14.10
C GLU A 153 22.08 10.90 13.23
N ALA A 154 21.90 11.52 12.07
CA ALA A 154 20.81 11.23 11.14
C ALA A 154 21.33 11.03 9.72
N ARG A 155 20.62 10.19 8.95
CA ARG A 155 20.76 10.13 7.50
C ARG A 155 19.85 11.18 6.88
N ILE A 156 20.42 12.11 6.12
CA ILE A 156 19.66 13.17 5.47
C ILE A 156 19.21 12.71 4.09
N VAL A 157 17.91 12.85 3.81
CA VAL A 157 17.32 12.66 2.48
C VAL A 157 16.79 14.00 2.02
N ALA A 158 17.47 14.60 1.03
CA ALA A 158 17.05 15.87 0.46
C ALA A 158 15.67 15.77 -0.21
N ALA A 159 14.91 16.87 -0.15
CA ALA A 159 13.66 16.98 -0.89
C ALA A 159 13.88 16.74 -2.40
N GLY A 160 12.90 16.12 -3.05
CA GLY A 160 12.87 16.02 -4.50
C GLY A 160 12.40 17.31 -5.17
N GLU A 161 12.73 17.44 -6.45
CA GLU A 161 12.12 18.45 -7.30
C GLU A 161 10.76 17.95 -7.80
N ARG A 162 9.68 18.60 -7.35
CA ARG A 162 8.32 18.21 -7.75
C ARG A 162 8.14 18.34 -9.26
N GLN A 163 7.72 17.26 -9.89
CA GLN A 163 7.37 17.22 -11.30
C GLN A 163 5.88 17.54 -11.49
N THR A 164 5.50 17.98 -12.69
CA THR A 164 4.08 18.15 -13.02
C THR A 164 3.51 16.81 -13.50
N PRO A 165 2.48 16.24 -12.83
CA PRO A 165 1.84 15.01 -13.28
C PRO A 165 1.26 15.16 -14.69
N GLY A 166 1.55 14.21 -15.56
CA GLY A 166 1.10 14.25 -16.95
C GLY A 166 2.03 13.50 -17.91
N VAL A 167 1.75 13.67 -19.20
CA VAL A 167 2.64 13.19 -20.26
C VAL A 167 4.03 13.82 -20.10
N GLY A 168 5.06 12.99 -20.06
CA GLY A 168 6.46 13.41 -19.93
C GLY A 168 7.00 13.42 -18.50
N PHE A 169 6.20 13.02 -17.52
CA PHE A 169 6.67 12.75 -16.16
C PHE A 169 7.67 11.59 -16.15
N ASP A 170 8.81 11.79 -15.50
CA ASP A 170 9.81 10.74 -15.29
C ASP A 170 9.50 9.98 -14.00
N PHE A 171 8.99 8.76 -14.16
CA PHE A 171 8.61 7.93 -13.01
C PHE A 171 9.83 7.50 -12.18
N SER A 172 11.02 7.43 -12.77
CA SER A 172 12.24 7.08 -12.03
C SER A 172 12.68 8.17 -11.05
N GLU A 173 12.20 9.41 -11.23
CA GLU A 173 12.42 10.55 -10.35
C GLU A 173 11.25 10.77 -9.35
N ALA A 174 10.22 9.91 -9.40
CA ALA A 174 9.00 10.08 -8.60
C ALA A 174 9.25 10.02 -7.09
N VAL A 175 8.65 10.97 -6.37
CA VAL A 175 8.57 10.97 -4.90
C VAL A 175 7.13 10.77 -4.48
N ILE A 176 6.86 9.63 -3.84
CA ILE A 176 5.51 9.18 -3.52
C ILE A 176 5.39 8.97 -2.02
N VAL A 177 4.35 9.55 -1.42
CA VAL A 177 4.06 9.34 0.00
C VAL A 177 2.78 8.54 0.15
N VAL A 178 2.89 7.39 0.81
CA VAL A 178 1.76 6.53 1.14
C VAL A 178 1.52 6.59 2.63
N ASP A 179 0.32 7.01 3.02
CA ASP A 179 -0.05 7.25 4.40
C ASP A 179 -0.99 6.15 4.90
N PRO A 180 -0.49 5.07 5.53
CA PRO A 180 -1.36 4.11 6.16
C PRO A 180 -2.08 4.78 7.34
N GLY A 181 -3.40 4.97 7.17
CA GLY A 181 -4.25 5.64 8.15
C GLY A 181 -4.17 5.00 9.53
N HIS A 182 -4.51 5.80 10.55
CA HIS A 182 -4.49 5.36 11.95
C HIS A 182 -3.10 4.92 12.44
N GLY A 183 -3.02 4.13 13.51
CA GLY A 183 -1.76 3.62 14.06
C GLY A 183 -1.66 3.77 15.59
N GLY A 184 -0.97 2.84 16.22
CA GLY A 184 -0.81 2.76 17.67
C GLY A 184 -2.15 2.66 18.40
N PRO A 185 -2.38 3.45 19.46
CA PRO A 185 -3.69 3.52 20.12
C PRO A 185 -4.83 3.98 19.21
N ASN A 186 -4.54 4.56 18.04
CA ASN A 186 -5.56 4.85 17.02
C ASN A 186 -5.84 3.59 16.23
N ILE A 187 -6.86 2.82 16.62
CA ILE A 187 -7.17 1.54 15.96
C ILE A 187 -8.01 1.69 14.68
N GLY A 188 -8.64 2.86 14.49
CA GLY A 188 -9.61 3.07 13.41
C GLY A 188 -10.90 2.27 13.62
N ALA A 189 -11.55 1.91 12.52
CA ALA A 189 -12.71 1.03 12.54
C ALA A 189 -12.33 -0.40 12.97
N VAL A 190 -13.31 -1.11 13.55
CA VAL A 190 -13.20 -2.54 13.84
C VAL A 190 -14.35 -3.24 13.16
N GLY A 191 -14.02 -4.27 12.38
CA GLY A 191 -15.00 -5.08 11.69
C GLY A 191 -15.90 -5.82 12.67
N ARG A 192 -17.16 -6.02 12.28
CA ARG A 192 -18.20 -6.50 13.20
C ARG A 192 -18.30 -8.02 13.25
N SER A 193 -17.75 -8.71 12.26
CA SER A 193 -17.94 -10.15 12.07
C SER A 193 -16.69 -10.95 12.43
N ILE A 194 -15.53 -10.53 11.89
CA ILE A 194 -14.23 -11.17 12.10
C ILE A 194 -13.44 -10.42 13.18
N GLY A 195 -13.66 -9.10 13.30
CA GLY A 195 -12.93 -8.25 14.25
C GLY A 195 -11.63 -7.71 13.68
N LEU A 196 -11.52 -7.62 12.35
CA LEU A 196 -10.36 -7.00 11.71
C LEU A 196 -10.23 -5.54 12.14
N VAL A 197 -8.99 -5.07 12.28
CA VAL A 197 -8.69 -3.71 12.77
C VAL A 197 -8.13 -2.87 11.62
N GLU A 198 -8.73 -1.70 11.39
CA GLU A 198 -8.43 -0.88 10.22
C GLU A 198 -6.95 -0.49 10.09
N LYS A 199 -6.30 -0.09 11.19
CA LYS A 199 -4.87 0.29 11.17
C LYS A 199 -3.95 -0.83 10.66
N GLU A 200 -4.31 -2.09 10.90
CA GLU A 200 -3.50 -3.25 10.49
C GLU A 200 -3.66 -3.49 8.99
N LEU A 201 -4.89 -3.40 8.49
CA LEU A 201 -5.21 -3.50 7.06
C LEU A 201 -4.56 -2.37 6.27
N ASN A 202 -4.67 -1.13 6.76
CA ASN A 202 -4.10 0.05 6.11
C ASN A 202 -2.57 -0.08 6.00
N LEU A 203 -1.90 -0.62 7.03
CA LEU A 203 -0.45 -0.84 7.01
C LEU A 203 -0.04 -1.94 6.02
N ASP A 204 -0.74 -3.08 6.01
CA ASP A 204 -0.46 -4.18 5.06
C ASP A 204 -0.63 -3.71 3.61
N ILE A 205 -1.71 -3.00 3.31
CA ILE A 205 -1.98 -2.48 1.96
C ILE A 205 -0.92 -1.43 1.57
N ALA A 206 -0.58 -0.50 2.46
CA ALA A 206 0.46 0.50 2.18
C ALA A 206 1.83 -0.13 1.91
N ARG A 207 2.19 -1.21 2.61
CA ARG A 207 3.43 -1.97 2.35
C ARG A 207 3.41 -2.60 0.96
N ARG A 208 2.31 -3.24 0.56
CA ARG A 208 2.16 -3.78 -0.79
C ARG A 208 2.30 -2.70 -1.86
N ILE A 209 1.70 -1.52 -1.64
CA ILE A 209 1.84 -0.38 -2.54
C ILE A 209 3.30 0.08 -2.62
N ARG A 210 3.98 0.20 -1.47
CA ARG A 210 5.42 0.54 -1.44
C ARG A 210 6.23 -0.45 -2.26
N ASP A 211 6.04 -1.74 -2.04
CA ASP A 211 6.82 -2.77 -2.72
C ASP A 211 6.59 -2.71 -4.25
N LEU A 212 5.34 -2.52 -4.70
CA LEU A 212 5.02 -2.30 -6.12
C LEU A 212 5.65 -1.02 -6.70
N LEU A 213 5.84 0.03 -5.90
CA LEU A 213 6.42 1.29 -6.35
C LEU A 213 7.95 1.27 -6.37
N LEU A 214 8.58 0.39 -5.59
CA LEU A 214 10.03 0.23 -5.51
C LEU A 214 10.59 -0.81 -6.49
N ASP A 215 9.73 -1.58 -7.15
CA ASP A 215 10.10 -2.53 -8.19
C ASP A 215 9.65 -2.05 -9.58
N PRO A 216 10.42 -2.35 -10.65
CA PRO A 216 10.04 -2.02 -12.00
C PRO A 216 9.03 -3.04 -12.56
N HIS A 217 8.07 -2.56 -13.36
CA HIS A 217 6.93 -3.35 -13.83
C HIS A 217 6.51 -3.04 -15.27
N ILE A 218 5.68 -3.94 -15.82
CA ILE A 218 4.84 -3.72 -17.00
C ILE A 218 3.39 -3.85 -16.56
N VAL A 219 2.52 -2.95 -17.03
CA VAL A 219 1.07 -3.02 -16.82
C VAL A 219 0.38 -3.36 -18.14
N ASP A 220 -0.33 -4.48 -18.18
CA ASP A 220 -1.31 -4.71 -19.25
C ASP A 220 -2.55 -3.85 -18.97
N TRP A 221 -2.62 -2.67 -19.58
CA TRP A 221 -3.72 -1.73 -19.36
C TRP A 221 -5.08 -2.23 -19.84
N ALA A 222 -5.15 -3.28 -20.67
CA ALA A 222 -6.42 -3.86 -21.10
C ALA A 222 -7.01 -4.77 -20.00
N THR A 223 -6.17 -5.51 -19.30
CA THR A 223 -6.60 -6.46 -18.24
C THR A 223 -6.42 -5.92 -16.83
N GLY A 224 -5.53 -4.94 -16.63
CA GLY A 224 -5.10 -4.44 -15.33
C GLY A 224 -3.99 -5.29 -14.67
N ALA A 225 -3.51 -6.35 -15.32
CA ALA A 225 -2.49 -7.22 -14.76
C ALA A 225 -1.11 -6.52 -14.70
N ILE A 226 -0.39 -6.75 -13.60
CA ILE A 226 0.96 -6.22 -13.36
C ILE A 226 1.96 -7.38 -13.44
N TYR A 227 3.03 -7.17 -14.19
CA TYR A 227 4.11 -8.14 -14.36
C TYR A 227 5.46 -7.49 -14.02
N THR A 228 6.44 -8.29 -13.64
CA THR A 228 7.84 -7.84 -13.60
C THR A 228 8.27 -7.41 -15.00
N GLY A 229 8.93 -6.25 -15.11
CA GLY A 229 9.42 -5.70 -16.37
C GLY A 229 10.06 -4.33 -16.16
N ASP A 230 10.25 -3.55 -17.22
CA ASP A 230 11.02 -2.29 -17.19
C ASP A 230 10.33 -1.11 -17.90
N GLU A 231 9.05 -1.24 -18.28
CA GLU A 231 8.30 -0.12 -18.89
C GLU A 231 7.98 0.99 -17.88
N ILE A 232 7.64 0.61 -16.65
CA ILE A 232 7.46 1.52 -15.52
C ILE A 232 8.63 1.27 -14.58
N PRO A 233 9.59 2.20 -14.46
CA PRO A 233 10.72 2.04 -13.56
C PRO A 233 10.28 2.10 -12.09
N ALA A 234 11.17 1.73 -11.17
CA ALA A 234 10.96 2.00 -9.75
C ALA A 234 10.94 3.52 -9.49
N ALA A 235 10.14 3.96 -8.52
CA ALA A 235 10.13 5.34 -8.05
C ALA A 235 11.42 5.68 -7.30
N ARG A 236 11.88 6.94 -7.39
CA ARG A 236 13.07 7.43 -6.69
C ARG A 236 12.97 7.27 -5.17
N LEU A 237 11.81 7.63 -4.63
CA LEU A 237 11.59 7.65 -3.19
C LEU A 237 10.12 7.33 -2.89
N VAL A 238 9.90 6.30 -2.07
CA VAL A 238 8.59 6.00 -1.50
C VAL A 238 8.67 6.12 0.01
N VAL A 239 7.87 7.00 0.59
CA VAL A 239 7.84 7.23 2.05
C VAL A 239 6.52 6.76 2.63
N LEU A 240 6.60 5.92 3.66
CA LEU A 240 5.45 5.63 4.51
C LEU A 240 5.43 6.60 5.68
N THR A 241 4.28 7.23 5.97
CA THR A 241 4.16 8.16 7.12
C THR A 241 4.25 7.47 8.48
N ARG A 242 4.10 6.14 8.51
CA ARG A 242 4.52 5.29 9.63
C ARG A 242 5.15 4.03 9.03
N THR A 243 6.38 3.75 9.46
CA THR A 243 7.32 2.85 8.78
C THR A 243 7.51 1.53 9.54
N GLU A 244 8.56 0.80 9.16
CA GLU A 244 9.06 -0.45 9.76
C GLU A 244 10.18 -0.25 10.79
N GLY A 245 10.41 0.96 11.31
CA GLY A 245 11.19 1.09 12.54
C GLY A 245 10.26 1.05 13.76
N PRO A 246 10.55 0.30 14.84
CA PRO A 246 10.92 -1.13 14.87
C PRO A 246 10.10 -2.01 13.91
N GLU A 247 10.61 -3.19 13.52
CA GLU A 247 9.84 -4.13 12.68
C GLU A 247 8.45 -4.38 13.30
N GLY A 248 7.40 -3.95 12.59
CA GLY A 248 6.01 -4.10 13.04
C GLY A 248 5.51 -3.02 14.00
N ALA A 249 6.22 -1.89 14.14
CA ALA A 249 5.79 -0.80 15.00
C ALA A 249 4.56 -0.10 14.43
N ASP A 250 3.42 -0.55 14.94
CA ASP A 250 2.17 0.15 14.85
C ASP A 250 2.22 1.41 15.72
N ILE A 251 2.66 2.52 15.13
CA ILE A 251 2.90 3.79 15.82
C ILE A 251 1.79 4.80 15.57
N GLU A 252 1.47 5.58 16.60
CA GLU A 252 0.61 6.75 16.44
C GLU A 252 1.40 7.87 15.77
N ALA A 253 0.81 8.45 14.72
CA ALA A 253 1.37 9.60 14.02
C ALA A 253 0.28 10.66 13.82
N GLY A 254 0.57 11.89 14.25
CA GLY A 254 -0.33 13.03 14.15
C GLY A 254 -0.60 13.46 12.72
N LEU A 255 -1.76 14.08 12.46
CA LEU A 255 -2.12 14.48 11.09
C LEU A 255 -1.22 15.60 10.55
N SER A 256 -0.70 16.47 11.43
CA SER A 256 0.27 17.49 11.02
C SER A 256 1.60 16.86 10.62
N TYR A 257 2.14 15.95 11.42
CA TYR A 257 3.35 15.20 11.08
C TYR A 257 3.23 14.49 9.74
N ARG A 258 2.14 13.76 9.49
CA ARG A 258 1.92 13.06 8.20
C ARG A 258 2.01 14.00 7.00
N ALA A 259 1.35 15.15 7.09
CA ALA A 259 1.35 16.14 6.01
C ALA A 259 2.69 16.86 5.89
N THR A 260 3.33 17.25 6.99
CA THR A 260 4.63 17.91 7.01
C THR A 260 5.73 16.99 6.47
N LEU A 261 5.69 15.69 6.81
CA LEU A 261 6.55 14.66 6.23
C LEU A 261 6.38 14.60 4.73
N ALA A 262 5.15 14.63 4.21
CA ALA A 262 4.92 14.65 2.78
C ALA A 262 5.46 15.93 2.12
N ASN A 263 5.20 17.09 2.71
CA ASN A 263 5.66 18.38 2.18
C ASN A 263 7.20 18.45 2.14
N ALA A 264 7.86 18.04 3.22
CA ALA A 264 9.31 18.09 3.35
C ALA A 264 10.07 17.19 2.37
N THR A 265 9.42 16.15 1.82
CA THR A 265 10.03 15.29 0.79
C THR A 265 9.98 15.88 -0.63
N GLY A 266 9.21 16.95 -0.85
CA GLY A 266 8.91 17.43 -2.20
C GLY A 266 8.00 16.49 -3.00
N ALA A 267 7.15 15.69 -2.33
CA ALA A 267 6.36 14.65 -2.99
C ALA A 267 5.54 15.13 -4.20
N ASP A 268 5.45 14.28 -5.23
CA ASP A 268 4.60 14.46 -6.41
C ASP A 268 3.13 14.12 -6.11
N ILE A 269 2.91 13.22 -5.15
CA ILE A 269 1.60 12.70 -4.78
C ILE A 269 1.59 12.19 -3.33
N PHE A 270 0.45 12.37 -2.66
CA PHE A 270 0.15 11.81 -1.35
C PHE A 270 -1.11 10.93 -1.42
N VAL A 271 -0.99 9.67 -1.02
CA VAL A 271 -2.12 8.72 -0.99
C VAL A 271 -2.28 8.15 0.42
N SER A 272 -3.33 8.58 1.12
CA SER A 272 -3.69 8.00 2.41
C SER A 272 -4.59 6.79 2.22
N ILE A 273 -4.27 5.69 2.89
CA ILE A 273 -4.95 4.40 2.77
C ILE A 273 -5.82 4.17 3.99
N HIS A 274 -7.11 3.97 3.75
CA HIS A 274 -8.15 3.73 4.75
C HIS A 274 -9.15 2.65 4.28
N ASN A 275 -9.97 2.21 5.22
CA ASN A 275 -11.14 1.38 4.95
C ASN A 275 -12.34 1.91 5.76
N ASN A 276 -13.44 2.13 5.06
CA ASN A 276 -14.58 2.88 5.56
C ASN A 276 -15.35 2.08 6.61
N ALA A 277 -16.18 2.78 7.39
CA ALA A 277 -17.21 2.16 8.19
C ALA A 277 -18.36 3.13 8.45
N GLY A 278 -19.61 2.66 8.51
CA GLY A 278 -20.72 3.49 8.94
C GLY A 278 -22.08 3.17 8.32
N HIS A 279 -22.80 4.23 7.93
CA HIS A 279 -24.10 4.10 7.26
C HIS A 279 -23.89 3.81 5.78
N GLU A 280 -24.59 2.79 5.31
CA GLU A 280 -24.33 2.12 4.03
C GLU A 280 -25.64 1.90 3.27
N VAL A 281 -25.58 1.97 1.94
CA VAL A 281 -26.60 1.43 1.03
C VAL A 281 -26.00 0.29 0.23
N THR A 282 -26.82 -0.71 -0.12
CA THR A 282 -26.39 -1.79 -1.02
C THR A 282 -26.15 -1.26 -2.43
N LEU A 283 -25.09 -1.73 -3.06
CA LEU A 283 -24.68 -1.38 -4.42
C LEU A 283 -24.53 -2.63 -5.28
N GLU A 284 -24.68 -2.46 -6.60
CA GLU A 284 -24.47 -3.52 -7.60
C GLU A 284 -22.98 -3.65 -8.00
N SER A 285 -22.14 -2.75 -7.53
CA SER A 285 -20.71 -2.66 -7.85
C SER A 285 -19.93 -2.19 -6.61
N PRO A 286 -18.60 -2.39 -6.57
CA PRO A 286 -17.75 -1.92 -5.47
C PRO A 286 -18.03 -0.46 -5.10
N GLY A 287 -18.23 -0.19 -3.82
CA GLY A 287 -18.69 1.12 -3.30
C GLY A 287 -17.58 2.02 -2.77
N SER A 288 -16.36 1.88 -3.27
CA SER A 288 -15.19 2.60 -2.78
C SER A 288 -15.37 4.11 -2.82
N ASP A 289 -14.93 4.78 -1.76
CA ASP A 289 -14.93 6.23 -1.64
C ASP A 289 -13.50 6.76 -1.78
N VAL A 290 -13.35 7.90 -2.45
CA VAL A 290 -12.04 8.56 -2.55
C VAL A 290 -12.19 10.03 -2.23
N PHE A 291 -11.69 10.45 -1.07
CA PHE A 291 -11.73 11.84 -0.67
C PHE A 291 -10.56 12.60 -1.26
N TYR A 292 -10.83 13.69 -1.97
CA TYR A 292 -9.79 14.53 -2.56
C TYR A 292 -9.72 15.90 -1.90
N GLN A 293 -8.53 16.49 -1.96
CA GLN A 293 -8.28 17.88 -1.59
C GLN A 293 -9.00 18.83 -2.55
N SER A 294 -9.92 19.65 -2.04
CA SER A 294 -10.79 20.51 -2.84
C SER A 294 -10.04 21.61 -3.62
N GLN A 295 -8.90 22.06 -3.12
CA GLN A 295 -8.15 23.18 -3.70
C GLN A 295 -7.37 22.84 -4.99
N TYR A 296 -7.17 21.56 -5.29
CA TYR A 296 -6.43 21.13 -6.49
C TYR A 296 -7.28 20.26 -7.40
N THR A 297 -7.43 20.69 -8.65
CA THR A 297 -8.12 19.92 -9.70
C THR A 297 -7.38 18.61 -9.99
N SER A 298 -6.05 18.58 -9.82
CA SER A 298 -5.23 17.38 -9.92
C SER A 298 -5.60 16.33 -8.85
N SER A 299 -5.93 16.74 -7.62
CA SER A 299 -6.42 15.82 -6.58
C SER A 299 -7.77 15.21 -6.95
N ARG A 300 -8.69 16.00 -7.52
CA ARG A 300 -9.98 15.49 -8.04
C ARG A 300 -9.78 14.49 -9.18
N ARG A 301 -8.85 14.78 -10.10
CA ARG A 301 -8.45 13.87 -11.20
C ARG A 301 -7.90 12.56 -10.66
N LEU A 302 -6.93 12.62 -9.76
CA LEU A 302 -6.35 11.44 -9.09
C LEU A 302 -7.44 10.58 -8.42
N ALA A 303 -8.34 11.20 -7.65
CA ALA A 303 -9.43 10.47 -7.01
C ALA A 303 -10.36 9.78 -8.01
N SER A 304 -10.67 10.45 -9.13
CA SER A 304 -11.54 9.89 -10.17
C SER A 304 -10.88 8.70 -10.89
N ILE A 305 -9.55 8.75 -11.11
CA ILE A 305 -8.78 7.60 -11.61
C ILE A 305 -8.79 6.46 -10.58
N LEU A 306 -8.57 6.76 -9.31
CA LEU A 306 -8.50 5.76 -8.24
C LEU A 306 -9.83 4.99 -8.09
N VAL A 307 -10.98 5.67 -8.18
CA VAL A 307 -12.31 5.05 -8.20
C VAL A 307 -12.46 4.07 -9.37
N GLU A 308 -11.97 4.44 -10.55
CA GLU A 308 -12.01 3.58 -11.73
C GLU A 308 -11.14 2.33 -11.55
N GLU A 309 -9.93 2.49 -11.00
CA GLU A 309 -9.02 1.38 -10.75
C GLU A 309 -9.51 0.45 -9.63
N PHE A 310 -10.21 0.98 -8.61
CA PHE A 310 -10.91 0.14 -7.64
C PHE A 310 -12.04 -0.65 -8.28
N GLY A 311 -12.89 0.01 -9.07
CA GLY A 311 -13.96 -0.67 -9.81
C GLY A 311 -13.41 -1.79 -10.69
N ARG A 312 -12.27 -1.56 -11.35
CA ARG A 312 -11.55 -2.57 -12.15
C ARG A 312 -11.03 -3.73 -11.30
N SER A 313 -10.19 -3.45 -10.29
CA SER A 313 -9.58 -4.48 -9.45
C SER A 313 -10.60 -5.32 -8.68
N PHE A 314 -11.69 -4.69 -8.23
CA PHE A 314 -12.65 -5.37 -7.36
C PHE A 314 -13.76 -6.09 -8.12
N ALA A 315 -13.88 -5.89 -9.44
CA ALA A 315 -14.91 -6.51 -10.27
C ALA A 315 -14.84 -8.05 -10.32
N GLU A 316 -13.68 -8.65 -10.05
CA GLU A 316 -13.53 -10.11 -10.02
C GLU A 316 -14.01 -10.75 -8.71
N PHE A 317 -14.22 -9.95 -7.66
CA PHE A 317 -14.63 -10.42 -6.35
C PHE A 317 -16.15 -10.39 -6.20
N ASP A 318 -16.72 -11.50 -5.74
CA ASP A 318 -18.12 -11.60 -5.39
C ASP A 318 -18.33 -11.14 -3.95
N ALA A 319 -19.05 -10.02 -3.77
CA ALA A 319 -19.39 -9.47 -2.47
C ALA A 319 -20.73 -8.73 -2.52
N SER A 320 -21.39 -8.68 -1.36
CA SER A 320 -22.54 -7.82 -1.13
C SER A 320 -22.05 -6.39 -0.89
N TRP A 321 -21.66 -5.73 -1.97
CA TRP A 321 -21.07 -4.39 -1.98
C TRP A 321 -21.99 -3.35 -1.35
N VAL A 322 -21.38 -2.45 -0.60
CA VAL A 322 -22.03 -1.29 0.00
C VAL A 322 -21.24 -0.03 -0.23
N GLY A 323 -21.92 1.11 -0.10
CA GLY A 323 -21.27 2.40 -0.09
C GLY A 323 -22.17 3.51 0.40
N GLY A 324 -21.67 4.75 0.34
CA GLY A 324 -22.51 5.92 0.48
C GLY A 324 -23.43 6.11 -0.74
N SER A 325 -24.46 6.95 -0.61
CA SER A 325 -25.32 7.34 -1.74
C SER A 325 -24.58 8.08 -2.86
N GLN A 326 -23.41 8.63 -2.54
CA GLN A 326 -22.44 9.22 -3.47
C GLN A 326 -21.11 8.44 -3.34
N ALA A 327 -21.14 7.13 -3.58
CA ALA A 327 -19.93 6.31 -3.64
C ALA A 327 -19.06 6.79 -4.81
N GLY A 328 -17.80 7.12 -4.55
CA GLY A 328 -16.85 7.60 -5.55
C GLY A 328 -15.98 8.77 -5.07
N ALA A 329 -15.48 9.56 -6.02
CA ALA A 329 -14.55 10.66 -5.79
C ALA A 329 -15.31 11.89 -5.27
N LYS A 330 -15.02 12.33 -4.05
CA LYS A 330 -15.74 13.45 -3.41
C LYS A 330 -14.85 14.27 -2.50
N SER A 331 -15.34 15.42 -2.08
CA SER A 331 -14.63 16.27 -1.13
C SER A 331 -15.59 16.83 -0.08
N ARG A 332 -15.05 17.04 1.12
CA ARG A 332 -15.80 17.60 2.25
C ARG A 332 -15.14 18.90 2.67
N LEU A 333 -15.92 19.98 2.68
CA LEU A 333 -15.51 21.30 3.14
C LEU A 333 -15.87 21.46 4.62
N SER A 334 -14.98 22.09 5.39
CA SER A 334 -15.27 22.46 6.78
C SER A 334 -15.93 23.84 6.83
N PRO A 335 -17.01 24.03 7.60
CA PRO A 335 -17.62 25.35 7.79
C PRO A 335 -16.83 26.23 8.77
N ARG A 336 -15.83 25.69 9.47
CA ARG A 336 -15.07 26.40 10.52
C ARG A 336 -13.65 26.79 10.11
N ASP A 337 -13.05 26.03 9.19
CA ASP A 337 -11.68 26.22 8.72
C ASP A 337 -11.66 26.22 7.19
N GLU A 338 -11.04 27.25 6.60
CA GLU A 338 -10.88 27.54 5.17
C GLU A 338 -10.78 26.30 4.24
N GLY A 339 -11.91 25.73 3.84
CA GLY A 339 -12.04 24.99 2.57
C GLY A 339 -11.79 23.48 2.58
N GLN A 340 -11.40 22.82 3.68
CA GLN A 340 -11.24 21.34 3.67
C GLN A 340 -11.47 20.70 5.06
N TYR A 341 -12.20 19.59 5.10
CA TYR A 341 -12.56 18.86 6.33
C TYR A 341 -11.45 17.93 6.84
N TYR A 342 -10.84 17.15 5.95
CA TYR A 342 -9.84 16.16 6.33
C TYR A 342 -8.46 16.79 6.59
N GLY A 343 -7.86 16.44 7.74
CA GLY A 343 -6.68 17.12 8.25
C GLY A 343 -5.44 17.01 7.36
N VAL A 344 -5.15 15.80 6.83
CA VAL A 344 -4.03 15.58 5.90
C VAL A 344 -4.26 16.31 4.59
N LEU A 345 -5.44 16.15 3.97
CA LEU A 345 -5.78 16.81 2.71
C LEU A 345 -5.74 18.35 2.81
N ARG A 346 -6.01 18.92 3.98
CA ARG A 346 -5.94 20.36 4.20
C ARG A 346 -4.49 20.89 4.27
N ARG A 347 -3.53 20.04 4.66
CA ARG A 347 -2.15 20.45 5.01
C ARG A 347 -1.11 20.03 3.98
N THR A 348 -1.40 19.04 3.15
CA THR A 348 -0.52 18.59 2.07
C THR A 348 -0.48 19.60 0.92
N GLU A 349 0.71 19.81 0.36
CA GLU A 349 0.97 20.82 -0.68
C GLU A 349 1.09 20.24 -2.09
N MET A 350 0.94 18.93 -2.23
CA MET A 350 0.91 18.18 -3.48
C MET A 350 -0.49 17.57 -3.71
N PRO A 351 -0.80 17.06 -4.91
CA PRO A 351 -2.02 16.29 -5.15
C PRO A 351 -2.21 15.18 -4.12
N ALA A 352 -3.35 15.18 -3.43
CA ALA A 352 -3.58 14.35 -2.26
C ALA A 352 -4.98 13.73 -2.24
N VAL A 353 -5.04 12.44 -1.88
CA VAL A 353 -6.29 11.69 -1.70
C VAL A 353 -6.27 10.83 -0.44
N ILE A 354 -7.46 10.54 0.09
CA ILE A 354 -7.72 9.46 1.04
C ILE A 354 -8.53 8.40 0.30
N ALA A 355 -7.96 7.22 0.16
CA ALA A 355 -8.56 6.06 -0.47
C ALA A 355 -9.30 5.21 0.58
N GLU A 356 -10.61 5.06 0.41
CA GLU A 356 -11.47 4.23 1.23
C GLU A 356 -11.97 3.06 0.37
N GLY A 357 -11.13 2.03 0.21
CA GLY A 357 -11.35 1.00 -0.79
C GLY A 357 -12.53 0.06 -0.50
N ALA A 358 -12.79 -0.25 0.77
CA ALA A 358 -13.84 -1.16 1.21
C ALA A 358 -14.44 -0.74 2.56
N TYR A 359 -15.61 -1.29 2.91
CA TYR A 359 -16.35 -1.03 4.14
C TYR A 359 -16.14 -2.14 5.17
N LEU A 360 -15.34 -1.86 6.20
CA LEU A 360 -15.03 -2.80 7.27
C LEU A 360 -16.26 -3.15 8.13
N SER A 361 -17.27 -2.29 8.18
CA SER A 361 -18.54 -2.58 8.87
C SER A 361 -19.46 -3.54 8.11
N ASN A 362 -19.19 -3.82 6.84
CA ASN A 362 -19.93 -4.79 6.04
C ASN A 362 -19.29 -6.18 6.14
N PRO A 363 -20.02 -7.22 6.58
CA PRO A 363 -19.46 -8.57 6.73
C PRO A 363 -18.87 -9.19 5.46
N SER A 364 -19.45 -8.89 4.29
CA SER A 364 -18.98 -9.42 3.01
C SER A 364 -17.65 -8.80 2.61
N GLU A 365 -17.52 -7.49 2.74
CA GLU A 365 -16.29 -6.77 2.43
C GLU A 365 -15.21 -7.00 3.50
N GLU A 366 -15.58 -7.12 4.78
CA GLU A 366 -14.67 -7.56 5.86
C GLU A 366 -14.08 -8.94 5.56
N THR A 367 -14.88 -9.87 5.03
CA THR A 367 -14.40 -11.21 4.63
C THR A 367 -13.41 -11.12 3.48
N LEU A 368 -13.63 -10.23 2.50
CA LEU A 368 -12.66 -9.98 1.43
C LEU A 368 -11.37 -9.38 2.00
N LEU A 369 -11.46 -8.36 2.85
CA LEU A 369 -10.31 -7.72 3.51
C LEU A 369 -9.47 -8.69 4.35
N ALA A 370 -10.05 -9.78 4.85
CA ALA A 370 -9.31 -10.85 5.52
C ALA A 370 -8.34 -11.59 4.58
N THR A 371 -8.61 -11.57 3.27
CA THR A 371 -7.81 -12.30 2.27
C THR A 371 -6.61 -11.48 1.78
N PRO A 372 -5.41 -12.09 1.68
CA PRO A 372 -4.26 -11.44 1.06
C PRO A 372 -4.51 -11.03 -0.40
N GLN A 373 -5.34 -11.79 -1.13
CA GLN A 373 -5.66 -11.55 -2.54
C GLN A 373 -6.40 -10.23 -2.72
N PHE A 374 -7.40 -9.94 -1.90
CA PHE A 374 -8.12 -8.68 -1.98
C PHE A 374 -7.25 -7.48 -1.58
N ARG A 375 -6.43 -7.63 -0.53
CA ARG A 375 -5.48 -6.58 -0.13
C ARG A 375 -4.42 -6.31 -1.20
N GLN A 376 -4.02 -7.36 -1.93
CA GLN A 376 -3.17 -7.22 -3.10
C GLN A 376 -3.90 -6.49 -4.24
N ALA A 377 -5.13 -6.88 -4.58
CA ALA A 377 -5.93 -6.21 -5.61
C ALA A 377 -6.18 -4.71 -5.30
N TYR A 378 -6.33 -4.37 -4.01
CA TYR A 378 -6.38 -2.98 -3.54
C TYR A 378 -5.05 -2.28 -3.86
N ALA A 379 -3.93 -2.83 -3.41
CA ALA A 379 -2.61 -2.23 -3.63
C ALA A 379 -2.32 -2.02 -5.13
N GLU A 380 -2.69 -2.99 -5.97
CA GLU A 380 -2.53 -2.92 -7.42
C GLU A 380 -3.43 -1.84 -8.06
N ALA A 381 -4.66 -1.65 -7.55
CA ALA A 381 -5.52 -0.54 -7.98
C ALA A 381 -4.86 0.82 -7.71
N VAL A 382 -4.32 0.99 -6.51
CA VAL A 382 -3.64 2.22 -6.12
C VAL A 382 -2.36 2.43 -6.94
N TYR A 383 -1.55 1.39 -7.13
CA TYR A 383 -0.36 1.43 -7.97
C TYR A 383 -0.69 1.90 -9.40
N ARG A 384 -1.66 1.25 -10.07
CA ARG A 384 -2.07 1.63 -11.43
C ARG A 384 -2.61 3.06 -11.48
N ALA A 385 -3.38 3.48 -10.48
CA ALA A 385 -3.89 4.83 -10.41
C ALA A 385 -2.78 5.88 -10.25
N ILE A 386 -1.76 5.61 -9.44
CA ILE A 386 -0.57 6.46 -9.29
C ILE A 386 0.17 6.56 -10.64
N VAL A 387 0.49 5.43 -11.26
CA VAL A 387 1.18 5.41 -12.57
C VAL A 387 0.39 6.18 -13.62
N ARG A 388 -0.92 5.88 -13.75
CA ARG A 388 -1.81 6.53 -14.71
C ARG A 388 -1.95 8.03 -14.46
N PHE A 389 -2.05 8.46 -13.21
CA PHE A 389 -2.10 9.87 -12.83
C PHE A 389 -0.80 10.61 -13.15
N LEU A 390 0.35 10.04 -12.78
CA LEU A 390 1.64 10.68 -12.93
C LEU A 390 2.10 10.74 -14.39
N THR A 391 1.86 9.70 -15.19
CA THR A 391 2.47 9.56 -16.53
C THR A 391 1.55 9.91 -17.70
N THR A 392 0.27 10.18 -17.46
CA THR A 392 -0.72 10.46 -18.51
C THR A 392 -1.53 11.71 -18.19
N ASN A 393 -2.25 12.24 -19.19
CA ASN A 393 -3.23 13.31 -19.01
C ASN A 393 -4.68 12.79 -18.92
N ASP A 394 -4.87 11.49 -18.68
CA ASP A 394 -6.19 10.89 -18.56
C ASP A 394 -7.01 11.58 -17.47
N ALA A 395 -8.21 12.05 -17.80
CA ALA A 395 -9.06 12.79 -16.86
C ALA A 395 -9.61 11.91 -15.72
N GLY A 396 -9.63 10.57 -15.90
CA GLY A 396 -10.36 9.63 -15.06
C GLY A 396 -11.86 9.69 -15.33
N MET A 397 -12.52 8.52 -15.39
CA MET A 397 -13.97 8.43 -15.61
C MET A 397 -14.74 7.94 -14.39
N GLY A 398 -14.06 7.69 -13.26
CA GLY A 398 -14.71 7.32 -12.01
C GLY A 398 -15.73 8.37 -11.57
N ALA A 399 -16.81 7.89 -10.94
CA ALA A 399 -17.87 8.76 -10.44
C ALA A 399 -17.26 9.86 -9.55
N SER A 400 -17.56 11.12 -9.86
CA SER A 400 -16.99 12.28 -9.19
C SER A 400 -18.07 13.28 -8.84
N PHE A 401 -18.04 13.76 -7.60
CA PHE A 401 -19.02 14.69 -7.04
C PHE A 401 -18.34 16.01 -6.66
N ASP A 402 -19.11 17.10 -6.73
CA ASP A 402 -18.62 18.41 -6.33
C ASP A 402 -18.44 18.47 -4.80
N PRO A 403 -17.51 19.32 -4.31
CA PRO A 403 -17.29 19.46 -2.87
C PRO A 403 -18.55 19.90 -2.11
N GLU A 404 -18.83 19.25 -0.98
CA GLU A 404 -19.99 19.57 -0.15
C GLU A 404 -19.56 20.04 1.24
N VAL A 405 -20.31 20.99 1.81
CA VAL A 405 -20.10 21.44 3.19
C VAL A 405 -20.57 20.35 4.15
N TRP A 406 -19.65 19.81 4.93
CA TRP A 406 -19.94 18.78 5.90
C TRP A 406 -20.14 19.40 7.30
N GLN A 407 -21.33 19.23 7.87
CA GLN A 407 -21.72 19.82 9.17
C GLN A 407 -21.20 19.04 10.39
N GLY A 408 -20.30 18.08 10.18
CA GLY A 408 -19.65 17.34 11.27
C GLY A 408 -18.54 18.14 11.95
N SER A 409 -18.25 17.82 13.21
CA SER A 409 -17.03 18.29 13.85
C SER A 409 -15.83 17.62 13.19
N ALA A 410 -14.87 18.41 12.67
CA ALA A 410 -13.57 17.86 12.31
C ALA A 410 -12.85 17.44 13.61
N GLY A 411 -12.26 16.25 13.63
CA GLY A 411 -11.33 15.90 14.70
C GLY A 411 -10.17 16.89 14.72
N SER A 412 -9.58 17.16 15.90
CA SER A 412 -8.44 18.07 16.03
C SER A 412 -7.27 17.66 15.12
N GLY A 413 -7.15 16.37 14.83
CA GLY A 413 -6.02 15.81 14.12
C GLY A 413 -4.73 15.80 14.94
N ALA A 414 -4.83 16.21 16.21
CA ALA A 414 -3.76 16.08 17.17
C ALA A 414 -3.59 14.60 17.53
N PRO A 415 -2.35 14.13 17.71
CA PRO A 415 -2.11 12.85 18.34
C PRO A 415 -2.65 12.87 19.76
N ARG A 416 -2.89 11.69 20.33
CA ARG A 416 -3.28 11.55 21.73
C ARG A 416 -2.16 12.01 22.64
N ASP A 417 -2.53 12.43 23.84
CA ASP A 417 -1.60 12.74 24.94
C ASP A 417 -0.70 11.55 25.32
N THR A 418 -1.05 10.34 24.87
CA THR A 418 -0.27 9.10 25.06
C THR A 418 0.69 8.80 23.90
N CYS A 419 0.83 9.69 22.93
CA CYS A 419 1.79 9.52 21.85
C CYS A 419 3.21 9.53 22.39
N THR A 420 4.03 8.60 21.93
CA THR A 420 5.44 8.50 22.28
C THR A 420 6.27 8.27 21.03
N ILE A 421 7.48 8.83 21.01
CA ILE A 421 8.48 8.50 20.00
C ILE A 421 8.96 7.06 20.27
N PRO A 422 8.93 6.15 19.27
CA PRO A 422 9.48 4.81 19.43
C PRO A 422 10.95 4.85 19.84
N GLU A 423 11.25 4.24 20.99
CA GLU A 423 12.60 4.21 21.55
C GLU A 423 13.40 3.03 20.98
N GLN A 424 14.69 3.27 20.71
CA GLN A 424 15.64 2.22 20.33
C GLN A 424 15.88 1.30 21.54
N PRO A 425 15.71 -0.03 21.41
CA PRO A 425 16.03 -0.96 22.50
C PRO A 425 17.50 -0.90 22.88
N ASP A 426 17.80 -1.02 24.18
CA ASP A 426 19.16 -1.26 24.66
C ASP A 426 19.70 -2.57 24.03
N SER A 427 20.86 -2.47 23.36
CA SER A 427 21.50 -3.58 22.62
C SER A 427 22.07 -4.68 23.53
#